data_AF-A0AA96HTV0-F1
#
_entry.id   AF-A0AA96HTV0-F1
#
_cell.length_a   1.000
_cell.length_b   1.000
_cell.length_c   1.000
_cell.angle_alpha   90.00
_cell.angle_beta   90.00
_cell.angle_gamma   90.00
#
_symmetry.space_group_name_H-M   'P 1'
#
loop_
_entity.id
_entity.type
_entity.pdbx_description
1 polymer ?
#
loop_
_entity_poly.entity_id
_entity_poly.type
_entity_poly.pdbx_seq_one_letter_code
_entity_poly.pdbx_strand_id
1 'polypeptide(L)' 'MNTREIHPLKRQEYLNRYVATVSFNGDSMVVEGGNREKRQLEKAKQECDFCFVKELGTSQSVKLILSNGTWVPEHQTRPQ' A
#
# COMPACT_ATOMS: atom_id res chain seq x y z
N MET A 1 13.87 20.30 -7.20
CA MET A 1 13.49 18.91 -6.85
C MET A 1 12.58 19.01 -5.64
N ASN A 2 11.26 18.90 -5.84
CA ASN A 2 10.30 19.09 -4.75
C ASN A 2 10.29 17.83 -3.87
N THR A 3 11.00 17.90 -2.75
CA THR A 3 10.84 17.01 -1.62
C THR A 3 9.39 17.16 -1.14
N ARG A 4 8.51 16.26 -1.58
CA ARG A 4 7.18 16.13 -0.98
C ARG A 4 7.42 15.66 0.44
N GLU A 5 7.52 16.60 1.37
CA GLU A 5 7.53 16.34 2.79
C GLU A 5 6.23 15.60 3.12
N ILE A 6 6.33 14.28 3.19
CA ILE A 6 5.25 13.41 3.65
C ILE A 6 4.96 13.88 5.07
N HIS A 7 3.85 14.60 5.28
CA HIS A 7 3.47 15.10 6.59
C HIS A 7 3.48 13.94 7.59
N PRO A 8 4.31 13.96 8.64
CA PRO A 8 4.52 12.82 9.53
C PRO A 8 3.22 12.32 10.18
N LEU A 9 2.23 13.19 10.32
CA LEU A 9 0.89 12.87 10.83
C LEU A 9 0.09 11.94 9.90
N LYS A 10 0.20 12.10 8.57
CA LYS A 10 -0.51 11.24 7.59
C LYS A 10 0.10 9.84 7.52
N ARG A 11 1.42 9.76 7.71
CA ARG A 11 2.16 8.48 7.78
C ARG A 11 1.61 7.59 8.90
N GLN A 12 1.24 8.19 10.03
CA GLN A 12 0.68 7.49 11.18
C GLN A 12 -0.79 7.04 10.96
N GLU A 13 -1.59 7.81 10.21
CA GLU A 13 -2.93 7.36 9.79
C GLU A 13 -2.85 6.12 8.89
N TYR A 14 -1.94 6.10 7.92
CA TYR A 14 -1.75 4.96 7.02
C TYR A 14 -1.06 3.76 7.70
N LEU A 15 -0.34 3.97 8.80
CA LEU A 15 0.16 2.91 9.69
C LEU A 15 -0.97 2.23 10.49
N ASN A 16 -1.96 3.00 10.90
CA ASN A 16 -3.06 2.51 11.75
C ASN A 16 -4.32 2.11 10.98
N ARG A 17 -4.35 2.32 9.66
CA ARG A 17 -5.53 2.08 8.82
C ARG A 17 -5.16 1.27 7.58
N TYR A 18 -5.80 0.12 7.41
CA TYR A 18 -5.78 -0.57 6.13
C TYR A 18 -6.60 0.24 5.10
N VAL A 19 -6.03 0.47 3.92
CA VAL A 19 -6.63 1.33 2.88
C VAL A 19 -7.33 0.56 1.78
N ALA A 20 -7.03 -0.73 1.64
CA ALA A 20 -7.60 -1.59 0.61
C ALA A 20 -7.52 -3.06 0.99
N THR A 21 -8.40 -3.85 0.38
CA THR A 21 -8.26 -5.30 0.33
C THR A 21 -7.59 -5.68 -0.99
N VAL A 22 -6.56 -6.51 -0.94
CA VAL A 22 -5.81 -6.97 -2.12
C VAL A 22 -5.69 -8.49 -2.12
N SER A 23 -5.64 -9.11 -3.27
CA SER A 23 -5.23 -10.51 -3.44
C SER A 23 -3.90 -10.55 -4.19
N PHE A 24 -3.03 -11.47 -3.79
CA PHE A 24 -1.77 -11.70 -4.49
C PHE A 24 -1.89 -12.96 -5.33
N ASN A 25 -1.80 -12.80 -6.65
CA ASN A 25 -1.77 -13.89 -7.62
C ASN A 25 -0.33 -13.99 -8.16
N GLY A 26 0.51 -14.73 -7.43
CA GLY A 26 1.96 -14.75 -7.69
C GLY A 26 2.58 -13.38 -7.46
N ASP A 27 3.26 -12.83 -8.48
CA ASP A 27 3.86 -11.49 -8.44
C ASP A 27 2.87 -10.34 -8.74
N SER A 28 1.62 -10.67 -9.07
CA SER A 28 0.60 -9.67 -9.40
C SER A 28 -0.29 -9.38 -8.19
N MET A 29 -0.32 -8.12 -7.76
CA MET A 29 -1.28 -7.65 -6.77
C MET A 29 -2.56 -7.17 -7.46
N VAL A 30 -3.70 -7.74 -7.06
CA VAL A 30 -5.03 -7.33 -7.51
C VAL A 30 -5.75 -6.64 -6.35
N VAL A 31 -6.34 -5.48 -6.61
CA VAL A 31 -7.14 -4.78 -5.61
C VAL A 31 -8.57 -5.30 -5.70
N GLU A 32 -8.94 -6.17 -4.76
CA GLU A 32 -10.26 -6.81 -4.64
C GLU A 32 -11.33 -5.86 -4.08
N GLY A 33 -10.91 -4.71 -3.58
CA GLY A 33 -11.78 -3.65 -3.10
C GLY A 33 -12.59 -2.94 -4.18
N GLY A 34 -13.59 -2.18 -3.73
CA GLY A 34 -14.38 -1.29 -4.58
C GLY A 34 -13.60 -0.04 -5.04
N ASN A 35 -14.27 0.82 -5.82
CA ASN A 35 -13.68 2.07 -6.34
C ASN A 35 -13.10 2.97 -5.24
N ARG A 36 -13.63 2.90 -4.02
CA ARG A 36 -13.13 3.64 -2.87
C ARG A 36 -11.71 3.22 -2.50
N GLU A 37 -11.44 1.93 -2.43
CA GLU A 37 -10.14 1.37 -2.00
C GLU A 37 -9.08 1.61 -3.08
N LYS A 38 -9.43 1.44 -4.36
CA LYS A 38 -8.57 1.83 -5.48
C LYS A 38 -8.17 3.30 -5.41
N ARG A 39 -9.14 4.18 -5.15
CA ARG A 39 -8.88 5.63 -4.98
C ARG A 39 -8.02 5.93 -3.75
N GLN A 40 -8.18 5.19 -2.65
CA GLN A 40 -7.35 5.34 -1.46
C GLN A 40 -5.91 4.88 -1.70
N LEU A 41 -5.70 3.76 -2.40
CA LEU A 41 -4.37 3.31 -2.82
C LEU A 41 -3.68 4.33 -3.73
N GLU A 42 -4.40 4.89 -4.70
CA GLU A 42 -3.86 5.94 -5.59
C GLU A 42 -3.54 7.22 -4.82
N LYS A 43 -4.40 7.62 -3.88
CA LYS A 43 -4.13 8.77 -3.00
C LYS A 43 -2.90 8.51 -2.11
N ALA A 44 -2.79 7.31 -1.57
CA ALA A 44 -1.63 6.90 -0.78
C ALA A 44 -0.33 7.00 -1.59
N LYS A 45 -0.32 6.67 -2.91
CA LYS A 45 0.89 6.84 -3.75
C LYS A 45 1.35 8.29 -3.83
N GLN A 46 0.41 9.24 -3.77
CA GLN A 46 0.70 10.66 -3.86
C GLN A 46 1.15 11.25 -2.53
N GLU A 47 0.69 10.66 -1.42
CA GLU A 47 0.88 11.17 -0.07
C GLU A 47 1.95 10.43 0.74
N CYS A 48 2.28 9.17 0.41
CA CYS A 48 3.14 8.30 1.18
C CYS A 48 3.95 7.32 0.29
N ASP A 49 5.07 6.87 0.85
CA ASP A 49 5.97 5.86 0.27
C ASP A 49 5.58 4.42 0.66
N PHE A 50 4.63 4.25 1.59
CA PHE A 50 4.11 2.95 2.00
C PHE A 50 2.65 3.04 2.46
N CYS A 51 1.95 1.90 2.49
CA CYS A 51 0.63 1.77 3.11
C CYS A 51 0.39 0.33 3.59
N PHE A 52 -0.65 0.13 4.40
CA PHE A 52 -1.09 -1.20 4.81
C PHE A 52 -2.37 -1.59 4.09
N VAL A 53 -2.40 -2.82 3.61
CA VAL A 53 -3.57 -3.44 2.97
C VAL A 53 -3.91 -4.74 3.67
N LYS A 54 -5.14 -5.18 3.52
CA LYS A 54 -5.57 -6.49 3.98
C LYS A 54 -5.47 -7.48 2.83
N GLU A 55 -4.81 -8.60 3.04
CA GLU A 55 -4.83 -9.66 2.03
C GLU A 55 -6.19 -10.40 2.06
N LEU A 56 -6.78 -10.61 0.89
CA LEU A 56 -8.05 -11.33 0.74
C LEU A 56 -7.83 -12.81 1.09
N GLY A 57 -8.70 -13.36 1.93
CA GLY A 57 -8.61 -14.75 2.37
C GLY A 57 -7.67 -14.98 3.55
N THR A 58 -6.90 -13.97 3.95
CA THR A 58 -6.15 -13.99 5.20
C THR A 58 -6.59 -12.84 6.11
N SER A 59 -6.42 -13.01 7.42
CA SER A 59 -6.60 -11.90 8.37
C SER A 59 -5.29 -11.11 8.54
N GLN A 60 -4.37 -11.22 7.59
CA GLN A 60 -3.05 -10.60 7.67
C GLN A 60 -3.05 -9.23 7.01
N SER A 61 -2.39 -8.28 7.69
CA SER A 61 -2.08 -6.97 7.15
C SER A 61 -0.76 -7.05 6.40
N VAL A 62 -0.77 -6.71 5.12
CA VAL A 62 0.43 -6.65 4.29
C VAL A 62 0.85 -5.20 4.16
N LYS A 63 2.13 -4.93 4.42
CA LYS A 63 2.73 -3.63 4.16
C LYS A 63 3.13 -3.56 2.70
N LEU A 64 2.58 -2.60 1.97
CA LEU A 64 3.01 -2.25 0.63
C LEU A 64 3.96 -1.07 0.70
N ILE A 65 5.00 -1.12 -0.12
CA ILE A 65 5.92 -0.02 -0.35
C ILE A 65 5.86 0.41 -1.81
N LEU A 66 6.04 1.70 -2.05
CA LEU A 66 6.00 2.28 -3.37
C LEU A 66 7.37 2.11 -4.01
N SER A 67 7.50 1.16 -4.92
CA SER A 67 8.72 0.91 -5.69
C SER A 67 8.49 1.22 -7.16
N ASN A 68 9.29 2.13 -7.72
CA ASN A 68 9.19 2.56 -9.12
C ASN A 68 7.76 2.98 -9.58
N GLY A 69 6.98 3.59 -8.68
CA GLY A 69 5.61 4.03 -8.97
C GLY A 69 4.54 2.94 -8.86
N THR A 70 4.94 1.72 -8.52
CA THR A 70 4.05 0.58 -8.32
C THR A 70 4.07 0.15 -6.85
N TRP A 71 2.90 -0.25 -6.35
CA TRP A 71 2.82 -0.86 -5.03
C TRP A 71 3.36 -2.29 -5.06
N VAL A 72 4.36 -2.56 -4.22
CA VAL A 72 4.92 -3.90 -4.04
C VAL A 72 4.88 -4.26 -2.57
N PRO A 73 4.62 -5.51 -2.20
CA PRO A 73 4.66 -5.91 -0.80
C PRO A 73 6.10 -5.87 -0.26
N GLU A 74 6.26 -5.39 0.97
CA GLU A 74 7.57 -5.23 1.62
C GLU A 74 8.34 -6.55 1.67
N HIS A 75 7.65 -7.69 1.86
CA HIS A 75 8.29 -9.00 1.90
C HIS A 75 8.95 -9.41 0.58
N GLN A 76 8.50 -8.88 -0.56
CA GLN A 76 9.15 -9.11 -1.87
C GLN A 76 10.37 -8.20 -2.11
N THR A 77 10.58 -7.19 -1.26
CA THR A 77 11.67 -6.22 -1.43
C THR A 77 12.92 -6.54 -0.62
N ARG A 78 12.88 -7.59 0.20
CA ARG A 78 14.08 -8.13 0.85
C ARG A 78 14.72 -9.16 -0.08
N PRO A 79 15.97 -8.96 -0.55
CA PRO A 79 16.72 -10.05 -1.13
C PRO A 79 16.93 -11.10 -0.03
N GLN A 80 16.57 -12.36 -0.32
CA GLN A 80 17.08 -13.50 0.45
C GLN A 80 18.59 -13.63 0.23
#